data_AF-A0A3S4LXP4-F1
#
_entry.id   AF-A0A3S4LXP4-F1
#
_cell.length_a   1.000
_cell.length_b   1.000
_cell.length_c   1.000
_cell.angle_alpha   90.00
_cell.angle_beta   90.00
_cell.angle_gamma   90.00
#
_symmetry.space_group_name_H-M   'P 1'
#
loop_
_entity.id
_entity.type
_entity.pdbx_description
1 polymer ?
#
loop_
_entity_poly.entity_id
_entity_poly.type
_entity_poly.pdbx_seq_one_letter_code
_entity_poly.pdbx_strand_id
1 'polypeptide(L)'
;MAASPPPPAIARSAANVRAGATSPVSAVIHAILVILALLVLAPLLSWLPLSAMAALLLMVAWNMSEAHKVVDLLRHAPKDDIIVMLLCMSLTVLFDMVIAISVGIVLASLLFMRRIARMTRLAPVNVDVPDDVLGAACYRSALFRRGGRAVY
;
A
#
# COMPACT_ATOMS: atom_id res chain seq x y z
N MET A 1 -18.05 -28.89 6.11
CA MET A 1 -16.64 -28.53 5.91
C MET A 1 -16.57 -27.43 4.86
N ALA A 2 -16.54 -26.17 5.27
CA ALA A 2 -16.35 -25.04 4.34
C ALA A 2 -14.85 -24.78 4.23
N ALA A 3 -14.29 -24.86 3.02
CA ALA A 3 -12.91 -24.46 2.76
C ALA A 3 -12.82 -22.93 2.87
N SER A 4 -12.05 -22.42 3.84
CA SER A 4 -11.75 -20.99 3.91
C SER A 4 -10.81 -20.60 2.75
N PRO A 5 -10.98 -19.41 2.15
CA PRO A 5 -10.13 -18.96 1.05
C PRO A 5 -8.67 -18.81 1.53
N PRO A 6 -7.68 -19.24 0.73
CA PRO A 6 -6.28 -19.15 1.10
C PRO A 6 -5.80 -17.69 1.11
N PRO A 7 -4.82 -17.35 1.96
CA PRO A 7 -4.25 -16.00 2.00
C PRO A 7 -3.49 -15.67 0.71
N PRO A 8 -3.45 -14.39 0.30
CA PRO A 8 -2.72 -13.95 -0.89
C PRO A 8 -1.21 -14.19 -0.74
N ALA A 9 -0.60 -14.86 -1.73
CA ALA A 9 0.79 -15.33 -1.68
C ALA A 9 1.81 -14.31 -2.26
N ILE A 10 1.87 -13.11 -1.70
CA ILE A 10 2.70 -11.99 -2.21
C ILE A 10 4.20 -12.28 -2.13
N ALA A 11 4.67 -12.87 -1.03
CA ALA A 11 6.10 -13.17 -0.85
C ALA A 11 6.64 -14.13 -1.91
N ARG A 12 5.85 -15.14 -2.28
CA ARG A 12 6.25 -16.16 -3.26
C ARG A 12 6.20 -15.61 -4.68
N SER A 13 5.21 -14.78 -5.01
CA SER A 13 5.14 -14.14 -6.33
C SER A 13 6.29 -13.16 -6.55
N ALA A 14 6.69 -12.40 -5.52
CA ALA A 14 7.83 -11.50 -5.59
C ALA A 14 9.15 -12.25 -5.86
N ALA A 15 9.38 -13.38 -5.18
CA ALA A 15 10.53 -14.23 -5.43
C ALA A 15 10.52 -14.82 -6.85
N ASN A 16 9.36 -15.26 -7.34
CA ASN A 16 9.20 -15.81 -8.68
C ASN A 16 9.46 -14.76 -9.78
N VAL A 17 8.97 -13.52 -9.60
CA VAL A 17 9.21 -12.42 -10.53
C VAL A 17 10.70 -12.02 -10.55
N ARG A 18 11.37 -11.99 -9.39
CA ARG A 18 12.82 -11.76 -9.31
C ARG A 18 13.63 -12.84 -10.01
N ALA A 19 13.13 -14.07 -10.09
CA ALA A 19 13.74 -15.16 -10.84
C ALA A 19 13.47 -15.11 -12.35
N GLY A 20 12.81 -14.05 -12.86
CA GLY A 20 12.54 -13.87 -14.29
C GLY A 20 11.36 -14.69 -14.83
N ALA A 21 10.52 -15.26 -13.94
CA ALA A 21 9.38 -16.05 -14.36
C ALA A 21 8.24 -15.19 -14.91
N THR A 22 7.82 -15.46 -16.14
CA THR A 22 6.74 -14.73 -16.84
C THR A 22 5.47 -15.56 -17.03
N SER A 23 5.52 -16.86 -16.73
CA SER A 23 4.44 -17.82 -16.98
C SER A 23 3.96 -18.51 -15.69
N PRO A 24 2.65 -18.84 -15.56
CA PRO A 24 2.11 -19.58 -14.41
C PRO A 24 2.71 -20.99 -14.26
N VAL A 25 3.37 -21.50 -15.32
CA VAL A 25 4.05 -22.79 -15.31
C VAL A 25 5.15 -22.86 -14.23
N SER A 26 5.80 -21.73 -13.91
CA SER A 26 6.83 -21.70 -12.85
C SER A 26 6.27 -22.10 -11.48
N ALA A 27 5.07 -21.61 -11.13
CA ALA A 27 4.43 -21.93 -9.86
C ALA A 27 4.01 -23.41 -9.79
N VAL A 28 3.56 -23.99 -10.91
CA VAL A 28 3.19 -25.41 -11.01
C VAL A 28 4.42 -26.29 -10.83
N ILE A 29 5.52 -26.00 -11.53
CA ILE A 29 6.78 -26.74 -11.39
C ILE A 29 7.32 -26.62 -9.96
N HIS A 30 7.27 -25.42 -9.36
CA HIS A 30 7.68 -25.21 -7.98
C HIS A 30 6.85 -26.05 -7.00
N ALA A 31 5.52 -26.07 -7.15
CA ALA A 31 4.65 -26.88 -6.30
C ALA A 31 4.95 -28.39 -6.44
N ILE A 32 5.15 -28.88 -7.67
CA ILE A 32 5.53 -30.28 -7.94
C ILE A 32 6.89 -30.60 -7.29
N LEU A 33 7.88 -29.72 -7.45
CA LEU A 33 9.20 -29.87 -6.83
C LEU A 33 9.11 -29.94 -5.31
N VAL A 34 8.31 -29.07 -4.68
CA VAL A 34 8.12 -29.08 -3.23
C VAL A 34 7.43 -30.37 -2.77
N ILE A 35 6.40 -30.85 -3.48
CA ILE A 35 5.74 -32.12 -3.17
C ILE A 35 6.73 -33.28 -3.28
N LEU A 36 7.47 -33.37 -4.39
CA LEU A 36 8.45 -34.43 -4.59
C LEU A 36 9.56 -34.38 -3.53
N ALA A 37 10.09 -33.19 -3.24
CA ALA A 37 11.10 -32.98 -2.21
C ALA A 37 10.57 -33.40 -0.83
N LEU A 38 9.33 -33.06 -0.48
CA LEU A 38 8.72 -33.50 0.77
C LEU A 38 8.57 -35.02 0.83
N LEU A 39 8.15 -35.70 -0.23
CA LEU A 39 8.05 -37.16 -0.22
C LEU A 39 9.40 -37.85 0.01
N VAL A 40 10.48 -37.33 -0.57
CA VAL A 40 11.83 -37.91 -0.45
C VAL A 40 12.50 -37.51 0.87
N LEU A 41 12.36 -36.26 1.31
CA LEU A 41 13.00 -35.73 2.53
C LEU A 41 12.14 -35.89 3.80
N ALA A 42 10.88 -36.29 3.70
CA ALA A 42 10.00 -36.56 4.85
C ALA A 42 10.67 -37.36 5.99
N PRO A 43 11.39 -38.48 5.75
CA PRO A 43 12.05 -39.20 6.84
C PRO A 43 13.13 -38.37 7.54
N LEU A 44 13.83 -37.50 6.80
CA LEU A 44 14.87 -36.62 7.33
C LEU A 44 14.28 -35.42 8.10
N LEU A 45 13.07 -34.97 7.73
CA LEU A 45 12.35 -33.91 8.45
C LEU A 45 12.03 -34.28 9.91
N SER A 46 11.95 -35.57 10.24
CA SER A 46 11.74 -36.01 11.63
C SER A 46 12.89 -35.65 12.58
N TRP A 47 14.07 -35.34 12.03
CA TRP A 47 15.26 -34.94 12.79
C TRP A 47 15.41 -33.42 12.87
N LEU A 48 14.44 -32.63 12.41
CA LEU A 48 14.56 -31.18 12.41
C LEU A 48 14.66 -30.66 13.85
N PRO A 49 15.78 -30.06 14.25
CA PRO A 49 15.91 -29.50 15.58
C PRO A 49 15.02 -28.26 15.70
N LEU A 50 14.32 -28.14 16.83
CA LEU A 50 13.49 -26.97 17.17
C LEU A 50 14.28 -25.65 17.07
N SER A 51 15.60 -25.71 17.33
CA SER A 51 16.51 -24.58 17.20
C SER A 51 16.62 -24.07 15.75
N ALA A 52 16.69 -24.95 14.75
CA ALA A 52 16.75 -24.53 13.36
C ALA A 52 15.45 -23.86 12.91
N MET A 53 14.30 -24.32 13.43
CA MET A 53 13.01 -23.69 13.15
C MET A 53 12.91 -22.28 13.77
N ALA A 54 13.38 -22.10 14.99
CA ALA A 54 13.44 -20.78 15.61
C ALA A 54 14.33 -19.81 14.81
N ALA A 55 15.52 -20.27 14.38
CA ALA A 55 16.42 -19.47 13.55
C ALA A 55 15.78 -19.11 12.19
N LEU A 56 15.10 -20.06 11.54
CA LEU A 56 14.39 -19.83 10.28
C LEU A 56 13.28 -18.77 10.44
N LEU A 57 12.48 -18.87 11.50
CA LEU A 57 11.42 -17.90 11.77
C LEU A 57 11.97 -16.50 12.01
N LEU A 58 13.07 -16.37 12.76
CA LEU A 58 13.74 -15.08 12.96
C LEU A 58 14.28 -14.52 11.65
N MET A 59 14.89 -15.35 10.80
CA MET A 59 15.40 -14.91 9.49
C MET A 59 14.27 -14.44 8.57
N VAL A 60 13.16 -15.18 8.52
CA VAL A 60 11.99 -14.80 7.70
C VAL A 60 11.34 -13.53 8.24
N ALA A 61 11.17 -13.42 9.56
CA ALA A 61 10.65 -12.22 10.20
C ALA A 61 11.53 -11.00 9.90
N TRP A 62 12.87 -11.15 9.97
CA TRP A 62 13.82 -10.09 9.64
C TRP A 62 13.73 -9.68 8.17
N ASN A 63 13.64 -10.65 7.26
CA ASN A 63 13.52 -10.41 5.83
C ASN A 63 12.20 -9.72 5.46
N MET A 64 11.09 -10.07 6.13
CA MET A 64 9.78 -9.44 5.88
C MET A 64 9.61 -8.09 6.57
N SER A 65 10.22 -7.89 7.75
CA SER A 65 10.11 -6.63 8.48
C SER A 65 10.77 -5.46 7.76
N GLU A 66 11.69 -5.73 6.82
CA GLU A 66 12.41 -4.74 6.01
C GLU A 66 12.79 -3.50 6.83
N ALA A 67 13.37 -3.73 8.02
CA ALA A 67 13.48 -2.73 9.10
C ALA A 67 14.20 -1.44 8.67
N HIS A 68 15.06 -1.54 7.66
CA HIS A 68 15.76 -0.40 7.06
C HIS A 68 14.78 0.56 6.38
N LYS A 69 13.77 0.05 5.66
CA LYS A 69 12.70 0.89 5.12
C LYS A 69 11.87 1.53 6.22
N VAL A 70 11.57 0.80 7.30
CA VAL A 70 10.82 1.36 8.44
C VAL A 70 11.58 2.53 9.07
N VAL A 71 12.89 2.40 9.25
CA VAL A 71 13.74 3.49 9.77
C VAL A 71 13.83 4.66 8.78
N ASP A 72 13.90 4.39 7.48
CA ASP A 72 13.94 5.44 6.46
C ASP A 72 12.60 6.19 6.35
N LEU A 73 11.49 5.46 6.43
CA LEU A 73 10.14 5.99 6.59
C LEU A 73 10.03 6.83 7.86
N LEU A 74 10.60 6.39 8.98
CA LEU A 74 10.62 7.14 10.24
C LEU A 74 11.37 8.48 10.14
N ARG A 75 12.36 8.57 9.25
CA ARG A 75 13.15 9.79 9.03
C ARG A 75 12.50 10.76 8.05
N HIS A 76 11.82 10.25 7.03
CA HIS A 76 11.30 11.08 5.94
C HIS A 76 9.77 11.31 5.99
N ALA A 77 9.02 10.52 6.77
CA ALA A 77 7.56 10.63 6.82
C ALA A 77 7.06 11.78 7.72
N PRO A 78 5.84 12.30 7.47
CA PRO A 78 5.18 13.26 8.36
C PRO A 78 5.01 12.70 9.77
N LYS A 79 5.18 13.55 10.79
CA LYS A 79 5.10 13.17 12.22
C LYS A 79 3.81 12.43 12.58
N ASP A 80 2.70 12.82 11.97
CA ASP A 80 1.38 12.20 12.17
C ASP A 80 1.38 10.71 11.77
N ASP A 81 1.97 10.38 10.61
CA ASP A 81 1.98 9.01 10.06
C ASP A 81 2.91 8.09 10.87
N ILE A 82 4.00 8.65 11.41
CA ILE A 82 4.95 7.94 12.29
C ILE A 82 4.28 7.47 13.58
N ILE A 83 3.48 8.34 14.21
CA ILE A 83 2.77 8.02 15.46
C ILE A 83 1.79 6.86 15.23
N VAL A 84 1.05 6.87 14.13
CA VAL A 84 0.09 5.79 13.81
C VAL A 84 0.81 4.47 13.53
N MET A 85 1.94 4.51 12.83
CA MET A 85 2.76 3.32 12.59
C MET A 85 3.29 2.71 13.91
N LEU A 86 3.91 3.53 14.77
CA LEU A 86 4.43 3.08 16.07
C LEU A 86 3.33 2.56 16.98
N LEU A 87 2.17 3.23 16.99
CA LEU A 87 1.02 2.79 17.76
C LEU A 87 0.52 1.43 17.26
N CYS A 88 0.29 1.27 15.95
CA CYS A 88 -0.17 0.01 15.36
C CYS A 88 0.80 -1.15 15.67
N MET A 89 2.11 -0.90 15.54
CA MET A 89 3.15 -1.88 15.86
C MET A 89 3.16 -2.25 17.36
N SER A 90 3.04 -1.25 18.25
CA SER A 90 2.99 -1.48 19.70
C SER A 90 1.73 -2.24 20.10
N LEU A 91 0.56 -1.90 19.53
CA LEU A 91 -0.70 -2.59 19.80
C LEU A 91 -0.67 -4.05 19.34
N THR A 92 -0.03 -4.35 18.21
CA THR A 92 0.10 -5.72 17.68
C THR A 92 0.93 -6.60 18.61
N VAL A 93 1.98 -6.05 19.23
CA VAL A 93 2.87 -6.79 20.14
C VAL A 93 2.25 -6.98 21.53
N LEU A 94 1.46 -6.01 22.01
CA LEU A 94 0.96 -5.99 23.39
C LEU A 94 -0.44 -6.59 23.56
N PHE A 95 -1.33 -6.45 22.56
CA PHE A 95 -2.74 -6.81 22.69
C PHE A 95 -3.13 -7.96 21.76
N ASP A 96 -3.29 -7.67 20.46
CA ASP A 96 -3.65 -8.63 19.43
C ASP A 96 -3.62 -7.96 18.05
N MET A 97 -3.44 -8.75 16.98
CA MET A 97 -3.47 -8.25 15.60
C MET A 97 -4.83 -7.66 15.22
N VAL A 98 -5.95 -8.24 15.68
CA VAL A 98 -7.31 -7.78 15.34
C VAL A 98 -7.59 -6.40 15.94
N ILE A 99 -7.19 -6.20 17.20
CA ILE A 99 -7.32 -4.92 17.89
C ILE A 99 -6.43 -3.87 17.22
N ALA A 100 -5.18 -4.24 16.89
CA ALA A 100 -4.26 -3.33 16.22
C ALA A 100 -4.79 -2.83 14.87
N ILE A 101 -5.31 -3.73 14.03
CA ILE A 101 -5.86 -3.35 12.72
C ILE A 101 -7.09 -2.44 12.87
N SER A 102 -8.01 -2.77 13.77
CA SER A 102 -9.23 -1.97 13.94
C SER A 102 -8.93 -0.53 14.38
N VAL A 103 -8.06 -0.35 15.39
CA VAL A 103 -7.63 0.98 15.85
C VAL A 103 -6.79 1.70 14.78
N GLY A 104 -5.89 0.98 14.11
CA GLY A 104 -5.03 1.53 13.06
C GLY A 104 -5.81 2.12 11.89
N ILE A 105 -6.85 1.44 11.42
CA ILE A 105 -7.70 1.91 10.31
C ILE A 105 -8.45 3.19 10.70
N VAL A 106 -8.98 3.26 11.93
CA VAL A 106 -9.69 4.46 12.42
C VAL A 106 -8.73 5.66 12.43
N LEU A 107 -7.55 5.50 12.99
CA LEU A 107 -6.55 6.57 13.07
C LEU A 107 -6.05 7.00 11.69
N ALA A 108 -5.76 6.04 10.80
CA ALA A 108 -5.34 6.32 9.43
C ALA A 108 -6.41 7.15 8.67
N SER A 109 -7.69 6.79 8.85
CA SER A 109 -8.81 7.51 8.24
C SER A 109 -8.92 8.96 8.75
N LEU A 110 -8.73 9.18 10.07
CA LEU A 110 -8.75 10.51 10.66
C LEU A 110 -7.57 11.37 10.19
N LEU A 111 -6.36 10.80 10.09
CA LEU A 111 -5.19 11.51 9.57
C LEU A 111 -5.37 11.90 8.10
N PHE A 112 -5.92 10.99 7.30
CA PHE A 112 -6.21 11.26 5.90
C PHE A 112 -7.21 12.42 5.74
N MET A 113 -8.30 12.39 6.51
CA MET A 113 -9.29 13.47 6.53
C MET A 113 -8.65 14.82 6.93
N ARG A 114 -7.82 14.83 7.97
CA ARG A 114 -7.07 16.02 8.39
C ARG A 114 -6.12 16.52 7.31
N ARG A 115 -5.44 15.63 6.58
CA ARG A 115 -4.54 15.99 5.48
C ARG A 115 -5.30 16.70 4.35
N ILE A 116 -6.46 16.19 3.96
CA ILE A 116 -7.31 16.81 2.94
C ILE A 116 -7.79 18.18 3.42
N ALA A 117 -8.30 18.29 4.65
CA ALA A 117 -8.80 19.56 5.18
C ALA A 117 -7.73 20.66 5.24
N ARG A 118 -6.45 20.29 5.48
CA ARG A 118 -5.32 21.21 5.45
C ARG A 118 -4.95 21.64 4.02
N MET A 119 -4.99 20.72 3.06
CA MET A 119 -4.75 21.03 1.64
C MET A 119 -5.79 22.02 1.11
N THR A 120 -7.06 21.87 1.49
CA THR A 120 -8.14 22.75 1.04
C THR A 120 -8.03 24.18 1.60
N ARG A 121 -7.36 24.38 2.75
CA ARG A 121 -7.13 25.72 3.32
C ARG A 121 -5.95 26.47 2.69
N LEU A 122 -5.11 25.83 1.88
CA LEU A 122 -3.90 26.42 1.29
C LEU A 122 -4.03 26.75 -0.20
N ALA A 123 -5.23 26.73 -0.77
CA ALA A 123 -5.47 27.22 -2.12
C ALA A 123 -6.25 28.55 -2.11
N PRO A 124 -5.65 29.69 -1.72
CA PRO A 124 -6.02 30.92 -2.38
C PRO A 124 -5.49 30.80 -3.81
N VAL A 125 -6.30 30.22 -4.69
CA VAL A 125 -6.06 30.36 -6.13
C VAL A 125 -6.27 31.85 -6.39
N ASN A 126 -5.20 32.64 -6.29
CA ASN A 126 -5.18 33.96 -6.87
C ASN A 126 -5.13 33.73 -8.37
N VAL A 127 -6.31 33.62 -8.97
CA VAL A 127 -6.44 33.70 -10.41
C VAL A 127 -6.14 35.16 -10.74
N ASP A 128 -4.86 35.49 -10.94
CA ASP A 128 -4.50 36.65 -11.75
C ASP A 128 -4.96 36.29 -13.16
N VAL A 129 -6.24 36.55 -13.43
CA VAL A 129 -6.82 36.45 -14.76
C VAL A 129 -6.16 37.59 -15.55
N PRO A 130 -5.34 37.29 -16.57
CA PRO A 130 -4.76 38.34 -17.39
C PRO A 130 -5.87 39.21 -18.01
N ASP A 131 -5.75 40.54 -17.95
CA ASP A 131 -6.79 41.47 -18.42
C ASP A 131 -7.20 41.24 -19.90
N ASP A 132 -6.35 40.58 -20.69
CA ASP A 132 -6.60 40.14 -22.06
C ASP A 132 -7.69 39.06 -22.18
N VAL A 133 -7.79 38.12 -21.22
CA VAL A 133 -8.86 37.10 -21.21
C VAL A 133 -10.17 37.64 -20.63
N LEU A 134 -10.10 38.60 -19.68
CA LEU A 134 -11.28 39.33 -19.19
C LEU A 134 -11.93 40.16 -20.32
N GLY A 135 -11.09 40.82 -21.13
CA GLY A 135 -11.51 41.56 -22.32
C GLY A 135 -12.13 40.67 -23.40
N ALA A 136 -11.53 39.51 -23.70
CA ALA A 136 -12.06 38.58 -24.69
C ALA A 136 -13.42 37.96 -24.28
N ALA A 137 -13.61 37.64 -22.99
CA ALA A 137 -14.88 37.13 -22.48
C ALA A 137 -15.98 38.20 -22.48
N CYS A 138 -15.66 39.44 -22.13
CA CYS A 138 -16.57 40.58 -22.19
C CYS A 138 -16.96 40.93 -23.63
N TYR A 139 -15.99 40.93 -24.56
CA TYR A 139 -16.25 41.16 -25.99
C TYR A 139 -17.14 40.07 -26.60
N ARG A 140 -16.92 38.80 -26.23
CA ARG A 140 -17.75 37.67 -26.69
C ARG A 140 -19.21 37.79 -26.25
N SER A 141 -19.45 38.21 -25.02
CA SER A 141 -20.82 38.42 -24.51
C SER A 141 -21.49 39.68 -25.08
N ALA A 142 -20.73 40.73 -25.40
CA ALA A 142 -21.23 41.92 -26.10
C ALA A 142 -21.55 41.65 -27.58
N LEU A 143 -20.77 40.82 -28.27
CA LEU A 143 -21.06 40.40 -29.65
C LEU A 143 -22.32 39.54 -29.74
N PHE A 144 -22.52 38.63 -28.78
CA PHE A 144 -23.73 37.80 -28.74
C PHE A 144 -25.00 38.64 -28.51
N ARG A 145 -24.90 39.74 -27.75
CA ARG A 145 -26.01 40.68 -27.53
C ARG A 145 -26.31 41.56 -28.76
N ARG A 146 -25.35 41.78 -29.66
CA ARG A 146 -25.57 42.46 -30.95
C ARG A 146 -25.95 41.53 -32.11
N GLY A 147 -25.63 40.24 -32.02
CA GLY A 147 -25.95 39.23 -33.04
C GLY A 147 -27.39 38.70 -33.03
N GLY A 148 -28.20 39.02 -32.01
CA GLY A 148 -29.59 38.56 -31.89
C GLY A 148 -30.64 39.46 -32.56
N ARG A 149 -30.27 40.32 -33.52
CA ARG A 149 -31.20 41.23 -34.22
C ARG A 149 -31.05 41.30 -35.75
N ALA A 150 -30.39 40.31 -36.33
CA ALA A 150 -30.46 40.07 -37.76
C ALA A 150 -30.56 38.56 -37.98
N VAL A 151 -31.69 38.12 -38.52
CA VAL A 151 -32.05 36.73 -38.86
C VAL A 151 -32.55 35.90 -37.67
N TYR A 152 -33.78 36.19 -37.22
CA TYR A 152 -35.00 35.35 -37.27
C TYR A 152 -36.11 36.07 -36.50
#